data_AF-A0A970WJS7-F1
#
_entry.id   AF-A0A970WJS7-F1
#
_cell.length_a   1.000
_cell.length_b   1.000
_cell.length_c   1.000
_cell.angle_alpha   90.00
_cell.angle_beta   90.00
_cell.angle_gamma   90.00
#
_symmetry.space_group_name_H-M   'P 1'
#
loop_
_entity.id
_entity.type
_entity.pdbx_description
1 polymer ?
#
loop_
_entity_poly.entity_id
_entity_poly.type
_entity_poly.pdbx_seq_one_letter_code
_entity_poly.pdbx_strand_id
1 'polypeptide(L)'
;MGKAICCFGWVVVVTGLVGPVASASGESCSLEMKKVDTSSTSNDTYLFRATSSQSFFLPVGEGVRFRDNEAQEFAGVIKKELESYRAVHPVRGVVNLGTQKFAYVLDTSVEPEEDKKDAEESEGKEEKSEKSEGVLSALAKVLTGGEKKPDKDKPDKNKPFKPVPYDRLYFDRDGDGDLTDEEVIEASSTRDLNNNRYFACTFPRIDLAIEVESESVDYAVVLDTTAYDGGSYGYVNGSFHAGAYREGELTVDGKKRRLVLIDFNSNGRFDDASRFESSVHYSDGQVRPVLGDRLYVDPDMKATYRSPYDVTSGDDLFDVGSLLCLEGKFYKMTVSPSGDKLTLEPANVESGYVTNAVGEYRAVVYGDAGLLKLRSDESGKAPVPVGSWKLMNYTLDRTGFEPEKKPEENAEPSILGVLTEAIGAAATVKPPRQTFVAAHATTAYEAVEVKKGETVKLPFGPPYRPQVDVQYRSGADEVSLGMSLIGSAGEICSNMYVNGNRPGKPAFTIAGPDGEKVAEGAFEYG
;
A
#
# COMPACT_ATOMS: atom_id res chain seq x y z
N MET A 1 2.65 29.36 85.42
CA MET A 1 2.04 29.25 84.07
C MET A 1 2.75 30.21 83.14
N GLY A 2 3.15 29.75 81.94
CA GLY A 2 3.69 30.59 80.85
C GLY A 2 5.20 30.50 80.63
N LYS A 3 5.67 29.46 79.93
CA LYS A 3 7.02 29.42 79.30
C LYS A 3 6.89 29.87 77.85
N ALA A 4 7.61 30.92 77.46
CA ALA A 4 7.79 31.34 76.08
C ALA A 4 8.94 30.56 75.44
N ILE A 5 8.70 29.98 74.26
CA ILE A 5 9.69 29.28 73.44
C ILE A 5 9.98 30.18 72.23
N CYS A 6 11.21 30.68 72.13
CA CYS A 6 11.72 31.36 70.94
C CYS A 6 12.14 30.30 69.90
N CYS A 7 11.49 30.28 68.74
CA CYS A 7 11.94 29.54 67.56
C CYS A 7 12.77 30.48 66.67
N PHE A 8 14.07 30.19 66.53
CA PHE A 8 14.93 30.75 65.49
C PHE A 8 14.66 30.01 64.17
N GLY A 9 14.03 30.69 63.21
CA GLY A 9 13.90 30.21 61.84
C GLY A 9 15.14 30.56 61.02
N TRP A 10 15.84 29.55 60.49
CA TRP A 10 16.85 29.74 59.46
C TRP A 10 16.16 29.84 58.10
N VAL A 11 16.31 30.99 57.43
CA VAL A 11 15.90 31.19 56.04
C VAL A 11 17.09 30.79 55.16
N VAL A 12 16.98 29.68 54.43
CA VAL A 12 17.91 29.32 53.36
C VAL A 12 17.43 30.01 52.09
N VAL A 13 18.15 31.04 51.64
CA VAL A 13 17.95 31.66 50.33
C VAL A 13 18.65 30.79 49.29
N VAL A 14 17.89 30.01 48.54
CA VAL A 14 18.39 29.34 47.34
C VAL A 14 18.32 30.35 46.18
N THR A 15 19.44 30.99 45.86
CA THR A 15 19.61 31.77 44.64
C THR A 15 19.70 30.82 43.45
N GLY A 16 18.54 30.48 42.88
CA GLY A 16 18.44 29.79 41.61
C GLY A 16 18.97 30.68 40.48
N LEU A 17 20.10 30.29 39.89
CA LEU A 17 20.57 30.81 38.62
C LEU A 17 19.57 30.38 37.54
N VAL A 18 18.61 31.24 37.21
CA VAL A 18 17.76 31.08 36.03
C VAL A 18 18.61 31.53 34.84
N GLY A 19 19.34 30.58 34.24
CA GLY A 19 19.97 30.80 32.94
C GLY A 19 18.89 31.09 31.88
N PRO A 20 19.20 31.87 30.83
CA PRO A 20 18.25 32.10 29.75
C PRO A 20 17.84 30.75 29.15
N VAL A 21 16.55 30.47 29.18
CA VAL A 21 15.97 29.34 28.45
C VAL A 21 16.14 29.69 26.98
N ALA A 22 17.14 29.09 26.33
CA ALA A 22 17.27 29.14 24.88
C ALA A 22 15.95 28.60 24.33
N SER A 23 15.14 29.49 23.74
CA SER A 23 13.95 29.07 23.02
C SER A 23 14.46 28.22 21.87
N ALA A 24 14.19 26.91 21.91
CA ALA A 24 14.57 26.00 20.85
C ALA A 24 13.86 26.47 19.57
N SER A 25 14.59 27.17 18.71
CA SER A 25 14.10 27.57 17.39
C SER A 25 13.84 26.29 16.61
N GLY A 26 12.70 26.22 15.92
CA GLY A 26 12.46 25.16 14.95
C GLY A 26 13.63 25.02 13.99
N GLU A 27 14.07 23.78 13.75
CA GLU A 27 15.14 23.52 12.80
C GLU A 27 14.52 23.20 11.44
N SER A 28 15.07 23.82 10.40
CA SER A 28 14.72 23.56 9.00
C SER A 28 15.92 22.98 8.26
N CYS A 29 15.66 22.08 7.32
CA CYS A 29 16.66 21.58 6.38
C CYS A 29 16.15 21.67 4.95
N SER A 30 17.10 21.65 4.00
CA SER A 30 16.81 21.41 2.59
C SER A 30 16.95 19.93 2.28
N LEU A 31 16.07 19.41 1.44
CA LEU A 31 16.08 18.03 0.99
C LEU A 31 16.34 17.95 -0.52
N GLU A 32 17.32 17.16 -0.90
CA GLU A 32 17.69 16.95 -2.30
C GLU A 32 16.80 15.88 -2.93
N MET A 33 16.40 16.09 -4.19
CA MET A 33 15.72 15.05 -4.97
C MET A 33 16.70 13.93 -5.33
N LYS A 34 16.29 12.69 -5.09
CA LYS A 34 16.95 11.47 -5.54
C LYS A 34 16.00 10.71 -6.43
N LYS A 35 16.50 10.20 -7.55
CA LYS A 35 15.71 9.45 -8.54
C LYS A 35 16.01 7.97 -8.43
N VAL A 36 14.97 7.14 -8.45
CA VAL A 36 15.08 5.69 -8.32
C VAL A 36 15.20 5.07 -9.70
N ASP A 37 16.20 4.21 -9.91
CA ASP A 37 16.37 3.44 -11.14
C ASP A 37 15.48 2.19 -11.11
N THR A 38 14.78 1.90 -12.21
CA THR A 38 13.85 0.77 -12.32
C THR A 38 14.57 -0.57 -12.48
N SER A 39 15.82 -0.55 -12.98
CA SER A 39 16.64 -1.73 -13.24
C SER A 39 17.16 -2.43 -11.98
N SER A 40 17.16 -1.73 -10.84
CA SER A 40 17.62 -2.30 -9.59
C SER A 40 16.52 -3.11 -8.92
N THR A 41 16.67 -4.43 -8.90
CA THR A 41 15.93 -5.33 -8.02
C THR A 41 16.53 -5.40 -6.62
N SER A 42 17.49 -4.51 -6.30
CA SER A 42 18.11 -4.52 -4.98
C SER A 42 17.11 -4.14 -3.89
N ASN A 43 17.14 -4.90 -2.80
CA ASN A 43 16.39 -4.60 -1.58
C ASN A 43 16.63 -3.17 -1.08
N ASP A 44 17.80 -2.59 -1.40
CA ASP A 44 18.20 -1.24 -0.99
C ASP A 44 17.32 -0.13 -1.59
N THR A 45 16.60 -0.40 -2.69
CA THR A 45 15.68 0.57 -3.30
C THR A 45 14.21 0.26 -3.04
N TYR A 46 13.90 -0.92 -2.50
CA TYR A 46 12.53 -1.38 -2.31
C TYR A 46 11.71 -0.43 -1.44
N LEU A 47 12.30 0.10 -0.36
CA LEU A 47 11.64 1.06 0.53
C LEU A 47 11.18 2.34 -0.19
N PHE A 48 11.88 2.74 -1.26
CA PHE A 48 11.58 3.95 -2.02
C PHE A 48 10.60 3.70 -3.17
N ARG A 49 10.45 2.44 -3.60
CA ARG A 49 9.50 2.04 -4.66
C ARG A 49 8.15 1.64 -4.10
N ALA A 50 8.11 1.22 -2.84
CA ALA A 50 6.88 0.87 -2.16
C ALA A 50 6.05 2.12 -1.87
N THR A 51 5.12 2.41 -2.78
CA THR A 51 4.25 3.58 -2.80
C THR A 51 2.80 3.12 -2.97
N SER A 52 1.85 3.93 -2.50
CA SER A 52 0.44 3.89 -2.88
C SER A 52 0.26 4.54 -4.25
N SER A 53 0.52 3.77 -5.30
CA SER A 53 0.49 4.22 -6.70
C SER A 53 -0.85 4.80 -7.17
N GLN A 54 -0.78 5.60 -8.23
CA GLN A 54 -1.93 5.91 -9.08
C GLN A 54 -2.18 4.74 -10.03
N SER A 55 -3.17 3.90 -9.69
CA SER A 55 -3.49 2.69 -10.45
C SER A 55 -4.72 2.85 -11.34
N PHE A 56 -4.73 2.12 -12.45
CA PHE A 56 -5.91 1.98 -13.31
C PHE A 56 -6.19 0.50 -13.58
N PHE A 57 -7.46 0.18 -13.80
CA PHE A 57 -7.90 -1.17 -14.13
C PHE A 57 -8.96 -1.10 -15.23
N LEU A 58 -8.53 -1.37 -16.47
CA LEU A 58 -9.31 -1.07 -17.66
C LEU A 58 -9.61 -2.36 -18.44
N PRO A 59 -10.89 -2.68 -18.69
CA PRO A 59 -11.22 -3.74 -19.62
C PRO A 59 -10.86 -3.32 -21.05
N VAL A 60 -10.40 -4.26 -21.87
CA VAL A 60 -10.03 -4.06 -23.28
C VAL A 60 -10.62 -5.16 -24.14
N GLY A 61 -10.96 -4.86 -25.39
CA GLY A 61 -11.58 -5.82 -26.30
C GLY A 61 -12.82 -5.26 -26.97
N GLU A 62 -13.35 -6.01 -27.92
CA GLU A 62 -14.50 -5.60 -28.72
C GLU A 62 -15.78 -5.49 -27.88
N GLY A 63 -16.53 -4.39 -28.08
CA GLY A 63 -17.79 -4.15 -27.37
C GLY A 63 -17.63 -3.72 -25.90
N VAL A 64 -16.40 -3.60 -25.38
CA VAL A 64 -16.12 -3.02 -24.08
C VAL A 64 -16.37 -1.51 -24.14
N ARG A 65 -17.17 -0.99 -23.20
CA ARG A 65 -17.33 0.46 -23.01
C ARG A 65 -16.42 0.90 -21.88
N PHE A 66 -15.60 1.91 -22.15
CA PHE A 66 -14.83 2.60 -21.11
C PHE A 66 -15.78 3.27 -20.12
N ARG A 67 -15.30 3.52 -18.90
CA ARG A 67 -16.02 4.39 -17.97
C ARG A 67 -16.02 5.78 -18.58
N ASP A 68 -17.21 6.37 -18.73
CA ASP A 68 -17.37 7.67 -19.39
C ASP A 68 -16.44 8.74 -18.80
N ASN A 69 -16.14 8.67 -17.50
CA ASN A 69 -15.26 9.62 -16.82
C ASN A 69 -13.81 9.57 -17.31
N GLU A 70 -13.22 8.38 -17.49
CA GLU A 70 -11.79 8.26 -17.89
C GLU A 70 -11.58 8.74 -19.32
N ALA A 71 -12.51 8.40 -20.22
CA ALA A 71 -12.49 8.89 -21.59
C ALA A 71 -12.68 10.41 -21.66
N GLN A 72 -13.56 10.97 -20.83
CA GLN A 72 -13.75 12.42 -20.73
C GLN A 72 -12.52 13.14 -20.15
N GLU A 73 -11.88 12.56 -19.14
CA GLU A 73 -10.65 13.11 -18.58
C GLU A 73 -9.52 13.13 -19.60
N PHE A 74 -9.29 12.03 -20.31
CA PHE A 74 -8.30 11.97 -21.39
C PHE A 74 -8.60 13.00 -22.49
N ALA A 75 -9.84 13.04 -22.98
CA ALA A 75 -10.28 13.99 -23.99
C ALA A 75 -10.16 15.46 -23.56
N GLY A 76 -10.20 15.73 -22.24
CA GLY A 76 -10.02 17.08 -21.69
C GLY A 76 -8.58 17.54 -21.62
N VAL A 77 -7.61 16.63 -21.69
CA VAL A 77 -6.16 16.91 -21.62
C VAL A 77 -5.54 16.88 -23.02
N ILE A 78 -5.91 15.88 -23.83
CA ILE A 78 -5.30 15.64 -25.13
C ILE A 78 -5.72 16.68 -26.18
N LYS A 79 -4.75 17.15 -26.97
CA LYS A 79 -4.93 18.06 -28.12
C LYS A 79 -4.64 17.38 -29.44
N LYS A 80 -3.60 16.52 -29.49
CA LYS A 80 -3.24 15.76 -30.69
C LYS A 80 -2.79 14.34 -30.32
N GLU A 81 -3.23 13.37 -31.13
CA GLU A 81 -2.82 11.96 -31.05
C GLU A 81 -2.20 11.54 -32.38
N LEU A 82 -1.48 10.42 -32.36
CA LEU A 82 -1.05 9.75 -33.58
C LEU A 82 -2.25 9.32 -34.42
N GLU A 83 -2.09 9.27 -35.74
CA GLU A 83 -3.15 8.81 -36.66
C GLU A 83 -3.59 7.37 -36.38
N SER A 84 -2.68 6.54 -35.88
CA SER A 84 -2.95 5.14 -35.54
C SER A 84 -1.98 4.61 -34.48
N TYR A 85 -2.47 3.68 -33.67
CA TYR A 85 -1.68 2.86 -32.75
C TYR A 85 -1.61 1.42 -33.27
N ARG A 86 -0.65 0.61 -32.79
CA ARG A 86 -0.52 -0.79 -33.21
C ARG A 86 -1.56 -1.70 -32.55
N ALA A 87 -1.87 -1.45 -31.29
CA ALA A 87 -2.90 -2.16 -30.56
C ALA A 87 -4.26 -1.85 -31.20
N VAL A 88 -5.06 -2.89 -31.43
CA VAL A 88 -6.47 -2.73 -31.83
C VAL A 88 -7.27 -1.96 -30.77
N HIS A 89 -6.90 -2.15 -29.50
CA HIS A 89 -7.50 -1.48 -28.35
C HIS A 89 -6.41 -0.83 -27.49
N PRO A 90 -5.85 0.33 -27.89
CA PRO A 90 -4.85 1.02 -27.08
C PRO A 90 -5.51 1.57 -25.80
N VAL A 91 -4.78 1.57 -24.71
CA VAL A 91 -5.30 2.01 -23.41
C VAL A 91 -4.92 3.47 -23.20
N ARG A 92 -5.92 4.33 -22.99
CA ARG A 92 -5.75 5.76 -22.78
C ARG A 92 -6.04 6.12 -21.33
N GLY A 93 -5.32 7.09 -20.79
CA GLY A 93 -5.60 7.59 -19.45
C GLY A 93 -4.84 8.86 -19.12
N VAL A 94 -5.07 9.34 -17.90
CA VAL A 94 -4.45 10.54 -17.36
C VAL A 94 -3.81 10.20 -16.02
N VAL A 95 -2.61 10.71 -15.78
CA VAL A 95 -1.98 10.73 -14.45
C VAL A 95 -1.95 12.15 -13.91
N ASN A 96 -2.22 12.32 -12.62
CA ASN A 96 -2.20 13.63 -11.98
C ASN A 96 -0.86 13.81 -11.26
N LEU A 97 -0.07 14.82 -11.64
CA LEU A 97 1.22 15.10 -10.99
C LEU A 97 1.32 16.58 -10.67
N GLY A 98 1.60 16.91 -9.40
CA GLY A 98 1.53 18.26 -8.88
C GLY A 98 0.13 18.84 -9.05
N THR A 99 0.05 19.92 -9.82
CA THR A 99 -1.21 20.59 -10.20
C THR A 99 -1.64 20.29 -11.64
N GLN A 100 -0.88 19.45 -12.34
CA GLN A 100 -1.06 19.16 -13.76
C GLN A 100 -1.62 17.76 -14.02
N LYS A 101 -2.10 17.57 -15.25
CA LYS A 101 -2.59 16.31 -15.79
C LYS A 101 -1.78 15.95 -17.02
N PHE A 102 -1.29 14.73 -17.07
CA PHE A 102 -0.47 14.23 -18.17
C PHE A 102 -1.18 13.08 -18.86
N ALA A 103 -1.36 13.19 -20.18
CA ALA A 103 -2.00 12.16 -20.99
C ALA A 103 -1.03 10.99 -21.25
N TYR A 104 -1.56 9.77 -21.29
CA TYR A 104 -0.78 8.62 -21.74
C TYR A 104 -1.59 7.67 -22.62
N VAL A 105 -0.90 6.98 -23.52
CA VAL A 105 -1.43 5.88 -24.32
C VAL A 105 -0.48 4.69 -24.24
N LEU A 106 -1.00 3.56 -23.77
CA LEU A 106 -0.33 2.28 -23.86
C LEU A 106 -0.71 1.58 -25.16
N ASP A 107 0.33 1.14 -25.86
CA ASP A 107 0.31 0.47 -27.14
C ASP A 107 1.09 -0.84 -27.06
N THR A 108 1.08 -1.63 -28.13
CA THR A 108 1.83 -2.89 -28.23
C THR A 108 2.89 -2.85 -29.31
N SER A 109 3.98 -3.57 -29.12
CA SER A 109 4.97 -3.85 -30.15
C SER A 109 4.49 -4.90 -31.16
N VAL A 110 3.54 -5.75 -30.77
CA VAL A 110 3.01 -6.86 -31.58
C VAL A 110 2.08 -6.32 -32.66
N GLU A 111 2.41 -6.55 -33.93
CA GLU A 111 1.50 -6.22 -35.01
C GLU A 111 0.20 -7.01 -34.87
N PRO A 112 -0.96 -6.37 -35.10
CA PRO A 112 -2.22 -7.10 -35.12
C PRO A 112 -2.08 -8.21 -36.17
N GLU A 113 -2.40 -9.44 -35.79
CA GLU A 113 -2.65 -10.49 -36.77
C GLU A 113 -3.88 -10.03 -37.54
N GLU A 114 -3.68 -9.24 -38.60
CA GLU A 114 -4.71 -9.02 -39.61
C GLU A 114 -5.25 -10.41 -39.94
N ASP A 115 -6.57 -10.60 -39.88
CA ASP A 115 -7.23 -11.83 -40.29
C ASP A 115 -6.96 -12.01 -41.80
N LYS A 116 -5.73 -12.41 -42.17
CA LYS A 116 -5.21 -12.58 -43.54
C LYS A 116 -5.99 -13.63 -44.34
N LYS A 117 -7.02 -14.23 -43.75
CA LYS A 117 -7.90 -15.22 -44.37
C LYS A 117 -9.03 -14.58 -45.18
N ASP A 118 -9.38 -13.32 -44.96
CA ASP A 118 -10.50 -12.71 -45.71
C ASP A 118 -10.06 -12.02 -47.01
N ALA A 119 -8.77 -11.77 -47.22
CA ALA A 119 -8.24 -11.21 -48.47
C ALA A 119 -7.98 -12.27 -49.55
N GLU A 120 -7.67 -13.53 -49.19
CA GLU A 120 -7.44 -14.60 -50.17
C GLU A 120 -8.74 -15.26 -50.69
N GLU A 121 -9.88 -15.10 -50.00
CA GLU A 121 -11.17 -15.65 -50.47
C GLU A 121 -11.96 -14.69 -51.40
N SER A 122 -11.57 -13.41 -51.50
CA SER A 122 -12.28 -12.44 -52.35
C SER A 122 -11.75 -12.31 -53.79
N GLU A 123 -10.56 -12.83 -54.12
CA GLU A 123 -10.01 -12.76 -55.50
C GLU A 123 -10.31 -14.00 -56.37
N GLY A 124 -11.05 -14.99 -55.85
CA GLY A 124 -11.21 -16.29 -56.51
C GLY A 124 -12.65 -16.71 -56.78
N LYS A 125 -13.54 -15.85 -57.33
CA LYS A 125 -14.84 -16.29 -57.88
C LYS A 125 -15.56 -15.28 -58.77
N GLU A 126 -14.94 -14.89 -59.87
CA GLU A 126 -15.67 -14.47 -61.08
C GLU A 126 -15.58 -15.59 -62.13
N GLU A 127 -16.49 -16.57 -62.07
CA GLU A 127 -16.81 -17.34 -63.27
C GLU A 127 -18.27 -17.83 -63.29
N LYS A 128 -18.99 -17.29 -64.29
CA LYS A 128 -20.29 -17.62 -64.87
C LYS A 128 -20.95 -18.95 -64.46
N SER A 129 -22.20 -18.87 -64.02
CA SER A 129 -23.27 -19.67 -64.66
C SER A 129 -24.66 -19.02 -64.47
N GLU A 130 -25.24 -18.54 -65.58
CA GLU A 130 -26.67 -18.32 -65.69
C GLU A 130 -27.36 -19.69 -65.83
N LYS A 131 -28.11 -20.11 -64.82
CA LYS A 131 -29.19 -21.07 -64.98
C LYS A 131 -30.42 -20.54 -64.27
N SER A 132 -31.49 -20.42 -65.05
CA SER A 132 -32.83 -20.02 -64.63
C SER A 132 -33.32 -20.82 -63.41
N GLU A 133 -33.45 -20.15 -62.27
CA GLU A 133 -34.17 -20.68 -61.12
C GLU A 133 -35.68 -20.66 -61.41
N GLY A 134 -36.28 -21.84 -61.44
CA GLY A 134 -37.72 -22.02 -61.59
C GLY A 134 -38.47 -21.62 -60.32
N VAL A 135 -39.67 -21.06 -60.50
CA VAL A 135 -40.61 -20.55 -59.47
C VAL A 135 -40.85 -21.52 -58.28
N LEU A 136 -40.56 -22.81 -58.43
CA LEU A 136 -40.65 -23.81 -57.36
C LEU A 136 -39.51 -23.73 -56.32
N SER A 137 -38.31 -23.22 -56.65
CA SER A 137 -37.22 -23.04 -55.66
C SER A 137 -37.46 -21.85 -54.74
N ALA A 138 -38.15 -20.82 -55.23
CA ALA A 138 -38.53 -19.65 -54.45
C ALA A 138 -39.61 -19.99 -53.40
N LEU A 139 -40.54 -20.89 -53.72
CA LEU A 139 -41.57 -21.34 -52.76
C LEU A 139 -40.99 -22.24 -51.64
N ALA A 140 -39.95 -23.04 -51.95
CA ALA A 140 -39.29 -23.89 -50.96
C ALA A 140 -38.54 -23.09 -49.88
N LYS A 141 -37.90 -21.96 -50.23
CA LYS A 141 -37.24 -21.07 -49.26
C LYS A 141 -38.20 -20.34 -48.30
N VAL A 142 -39.45 -20.15 -48.71
CA VAL A 142 -40.49 -19.50 -47.88
C VAL A 142 -41.09 -20.48 -46.86
N LEU A 143 -41.13 -21.78 -47.18
CA LEU A 143 -41.76 -22.80 -46.32
C LEU A 143 -40.82 -23.45 -45.30
N THR A 144 -39.50 -23.37 -45.48
CA THR A 144 -38.53 -24.01 -44.57
C THR A 144 -37.94 -23.07 -43.51
N GLY A 145 -38.41 -21.82 -43.40
CA GLY A 145 -37.87 -20.87 -42.42
C GLY A 145 -36.36 -20.73 -42.59
N GLY A 146 -35.93 -20.15 -43.71
CA GLY A 146 -34.51 -20.04 -44.05
C GLY A 146 -33.67 -19.59 -42.85
N GLU A 147 -32.75 -20.46 -42.42
CA GLU A 147 -31.71 -20.08 -41.47
C GLU A 147 -31.10 -18.78 -41.96
N LYS A 148 -31.28 -17.71 -41.17
CA LYS A 148 -30.54 -16.48 -41.39
C LYS A 148 -29.07 -16.89 -41.41
N LYS A 149 -28.42 -16.76 -42.57
CA LYS A 149 -26.96 -16.81 -42.62
C LYS A 149 -26.44 -15.90 -41.50
N PRO A 150 -25.52 -16.37 -40.66
CA PRO A 150 -24.93 -15.53 -39.63
C PRO A 150 -24.45 -14.26 -40.33
N ASP A 151 -24.92 -13.15 -39.79
CA ASP A 151 -24.52 -11.81 -40.20
C ASP A 151 -23.00 -11.75 -40.06
N LYS A 152 -22.25 -11.83 -41.16
CA LYS A 152 -20.78 -11.93 -41.14
C LYS A 152 -20.14 -10.68 -40.53
N ASP A 153 -20.91 -9.60 -40.43
CA ASP A 153 -20.50 -8.33 -39.82
C ASP A 153 -20.81 -8.27 -38.31
N LYS A 154 -21.38 -9.34 -37.72
CA LYS A 154 -21.51 -9.43 -36.27
C LYS A 154 -20.29 -10.13 -35.69
N PRO A 155 -19.60 -9.48 -34.74
CA PRO A 155 -18.44 -10.09 -34.11
C PRO A 155 -18.82 -11.43 -33.49
N ASP A 156 -17.95 -12.41 -33.70
CA ASP A 156 -18.08 -13.70 -33.05
C ASP A 156 -17.88 -13.49 -31.55
N LYS A 157 -19.00 -13.37 -30.83
CA LYS A 157 -19.03 -13.21 -29.38
C LYS A 157 -18.34 -14.35 -28.63
N ASN A 158 -17.97 -15.44 -29.33
CA ASN A 158 -17.26 -16.58 -28.78
C ASN A 158 -15.77 -16.60 -29.11
N LYS A 159 -15.22 -15.67 -29.91
CA LYS A 159 -13.77 -15.58 -30.13
C LYS A 159 -13.14 -15.05 -28.83
N PRO A 160 -12.29 -15.85 -28.14
CA PRO A 160 -11.68 -15.42 -26.89
C PRO A 160 -10.72 -14.26 -27.16
N PHE A 161 -10.68 -13.29 -26.25
CA PHE A 161 -9.73 -12.20 -26.33
C PHE A 161 -8.31 -12.75 -26.12
N LYS A 162 -7.38 -12.41 -27.03
CA LYS A 162 -5.96 -12.74 -26.89
C LYS A 162 -5.24 -11.49 -26.39
N PRO A 163 -4.74 -11.46 -25.14
CA PRO A 163 -4.01 -10.30 -24.66
C PRO A 163 -2.72 -10.12 -25.46
N VAL A 164 -2.28 -8.87 -25.55
CA VAL A 164 -1.01 -8.47 -26.14
C VAL A 164 -0.15 -7.81 -25.05
N PRO A 165 1.18 -7.81 -25.17
CA PRO A 165 2.01 -7.02 -24.27
C PRO A 165 1.80 -5.53 -24.57
N TYR A 166 1.32 -4.78 -23.59
CA TYR A 166 1.25 -3.31 -23.66
C TYR A 166 2.61 -2.74 -23.25
N ASP A 167 3.60 -2.94 -24.11
CA ASP A 167 5.03 -2.69 -23.88
C ASP A 167 5.55 -1.41 -24.56
N ARG A 168 4.65 -0.58 -25.10
CA ARG A 168 4.96 0.73 -25.68
C ARG A 168 4.10 1.80 -24.99
N LEU A 169 4.72 2.91 -24.60
CA LEU A 169 4.07 4.00 -23.90
C LEU A 169 4.34 5.31 -24.64
N TYR A 170 3.25 6.00 -25.00
CA TYR A 170 3.26 7.40 -25.39
C TYR A 170 2.83 8.19 -24.16
N PHE A 171 3.68 9.11 -23.70
CA PHE A 171 3.46 9.87 -22.47
C PHE A 171 3.75 11.33 -22.75
N ASP A 172 2.75 12.17 -22.53
CA ASP A 172 2.83 13.63 -22.58
C ASP A 172 3.79 14.09 -21.47
N ARG A 173 5.09 14.27 -21.78
CA ARG A 173 6.12 14.54 -20.77
C ARG A 173 6.22 16.03 -20.45
N ASP A 174 5.84 16.89 -21.38
CA ASP A 174 5.85 18.34 -21.19
C ASP A 174 4.47 18.92 -20.81
N GLY A 175 3.42 18.09 -20.84
CA GLY A 175 2.08 18.46 -20.38
C GLY A 175 1.33 19.34 -21.37
N ASP A 176 1.76 19.37 -22.64
CA ASP A 176 1.13 20.20 -23.66
C ASP A 176 -0.06 19.50 -24.36
N GLY A 177 -0.24 18.19 -24.15
CA GLY A 177 -1.31 17.37 -24.70
C GLY A 177 -1.12 16.96 -26.16
N ASP A 178 0.05 17.13 -26.75
CA ASP A 178 0.45 16.58 -28.04
C ASP A 178 1.23 15.29 -27.83
N LEU A 179 0.71 14.16 -28.32
CA LEU A 179 1.45 12.89 -28.27
C LEU A 179 2.21 12.60 -29.57
N THR A 180 2.14 13.50 -30.57
CA THR A 180 2.74 13.26 -31.90
C THR A 180 4.21 13.63 -31.98
N ASP A 181 4.69 14.47 -31.07
CA ASP A 181 6.09 14.84 -30.88
C ASP A 181 6.77 14.05 -29.75
N GLU A 182 6.01 13.27 -29.00
CA GLU A 182 6.54 12.38 -27.97
C GLU A 182 7.22 11.14 -28.55
N GLU A 183 8.45 10.90 -28.11
CA GLU A 183 9.16 9.64 -28.39
C GLU A 183 8.48 8.49 -27.64
N VAL A 184 8.27 7.37 -28.34
CA VAL A 184 7.73 6.16 -27.72
C VAL A 184 8.71 5.61 -26.69
N ILE A 185 8.20 5.36 -25.48
CA ILE A 185 8.95 4.73 -24.40
C ILE A 185 8.68 3.23 -24.44
N GLU A 186 9.70 2.43 -24.69
CA GLU A 186 9.60 0.97 -24.69
C GLU A 186 9.78 0.40 -23.29
N ALA A 187 9.06 -0.68 -22.99
CA ALA A 187 9.22 -1.39 -21.74
C ALA A 187 10.64 -1.98 -21.63
N SER A 188 11.30 -1.71 -20.51
CA SER A 188 12.60 -2.29 -20.16
C SER A 188 12.54 -3.80 -19.95
N SER A 189 11.37 -4.34 -19.60
CA SER A 189 11.14 -5.79 -19.53
C SER A 189 9.69 -6.12 -19.88
N THR A 190 9.50 -7.20 -20.64
CA THR A 190 8.21 -7.81 -20.97
C THR A 190 8.27 -9.30 -20.64
N ARG A 191 7.35 -9.78 -19.79
CA ARG A 191 7.28 -11.18 -19.36
C ARG A 191 5.95 -11.79 -19.74
N ASP A 192 5.98 -12.90 -20.49
CA ASP A 192 4.84 -13.80 -20.64
C ASP A 192 4.87 -14.83 -19.50
N LEU A 193 3.88 -14.80 -18.63
CA LEU A 193 3.83 -15.66 -17.44
C LEU A 193 2.83 -16.82 -17.58
N ASN A 194 2.07 -16.90 -18.67
CA ASN A 194 1.03 -17.92 -18.81
C ASN A 194 0.67 -18.24 -20.26
N ASN A 195 1.67 -18.52 -21.10
CA ASN A 195 1.51 -18.89 -22.51
C ASN A 195 0.58 -17.93 -23.28
N ASN A 196 0.90 -16.64 -23.27
CA ASN A 196 0.14 -15.54 -23.87
C ASN A 196 -1.23 -15.27 -23.26
N ARG A 197 -1.48 -15.68 -22.00
CA ARG A 197 -2.68 -15.28 -21.25
C ARG A 197 -2.40 -14.19 -20.21
N TYR A 198 -1.13 -13.89 -19.98
CA TYR A 198 -0.68 -12.92 -18.99
C TYR A 198 0.65 -12.31 -19.41
N PHE A 199 0.66 -11.00 -19.63
CA PHE A 199 1.87 -10.21 -19.86
C PHE A 199 2.10 -9.25 -18.69
N ALA A 200 3.35 -9.10 -18.26
CA ALA A 200 3.77 -8.05 -17.35
C ALA A 200 4.88 -7.22 -17.99
N CYS A 201 4.71 -5.89 -18.01
CA CYS A 201 5.67 -4.96 -18.56
C CYS A 201 6.13 -3.96 -17.49
N THR A 202 7.42 -3.62 -17.50
CA THR A 202 8.00 -2.59 -16.62
C THR A 202 8.69 -1.56 -17.50
N PHE A 203 8.29 -0.30 -17.36
CA PHE A 203 8.87 0.82 -18.11
C PHE A 203 10.12 1.38 -17.42
N PRO A 204 11.06 1.97 -18.18
CA PRO A 204 12.14 2.76 -17.58
C PRO A 204 11.58 3.94 -16.78
N ARG A 205 12.42 4.53 -15.92
CA ARG A 205 12.09 5.80 -15.24
C ARG A 205 11.80 6.88 -16.28
N ILE A 206 10.72 7.62 -16.08
CA ILE A 206 10.30 8.75 -16.91
C ILE A 206 10.62 10.03 -16.13
N ASP A 207 11.56 10.82 -16.65
CA ASP A 207 11.92 12.12 -16.10
C ASP A 207 11.06 13.21 -16.76
N LEU A 208 10.51 14.11 -15.94
CA LEU A 208 9.64 15.19 -16.38
C LEU A 208 9.70 16.38 -15.42
N ALA A 209 9.22 17.54 -15.87
CA ALA A 209 8.99 18.70 -15.02
C ALA A 209 7.49 18.76 -14.68
N ILE A 210 7.18 19.07 -13.42
CA ILE A 210 5.80 19.23 -12.95
C ILE A 210 5.61 20.59 -12.29
N GLU A 211 4.41 21.13 -12.33
CA GLU A 211 4.04 22.35 -11.61
C GLU A 211 3.48 22.04 -10.22
N VAL A 212 4.16 22.54 -9.19
CA VAL A 212 3.72 22.50 -7.80
C VAL A 212 3.63 23.92 -7.28
N GLU A 213 2.41 24.37 -6.94
CA GLU A 213 2.14 25.76 -6.51
C GLU A 213 2.66 26.84 -7.47
N SER A 214 2.58 26.59 -8.78
CA SER A 214 3.09 27.47 -9.86
C SER A 214 4.62 27.50 -10.00
N GLU A 215 5.34 26.62 -9.31
CA GLU A 215 6.77 26.41 -9.51
C GLU A 215 7.01 25.12 -10.32
N SER A 216 7.88 25.20 -11.32
CA SER A 216 8.33 24.04 -12.08
C SER A 216 9.39 23.28 -11.29
N VAL A 217 9.17 21.99 -11.06
CA VAL A 217 10.04 21.12 -10.27
C VAL A 217 10.40 19.87 -11.08
N ASP A 218 11.68 19.48 -11.05
CA ASP A 218 12.12 18.20 -11.61
C ASP A 218 11.52 17.03 -10.82
N TYR A 219 10.92 16.08 -11.52
CA TYR A 219 10.29 14.90 -10.94
C TYR A 219 10.59 13.65 -11.77
N ALA A 220 10.13 12.50 -11.28
CA ALA A 220 10.20 11.25 -12.04
C ALA A 220 9.08 10.28 -11.63
N VAL A 221 8.60 9.50 -12.59
CA VAL A 221 7.65 8.39 -12.36
C VAL A 221 8.14 7.09 -12.96
N VAL A 222 7.55 5.99 -12.51
CA VAL A 222 7.75 4.64 -13.05
C VAL A 222 6.39 4.02 -13.30
N LEU A 223 6.25 3.29 -14.40
CA LEU A 223 5.02 2.56 -14.74
C LEU A 223 5.29 1.05 -14.81
N ASP A 224 4.44 0.29 -14.13
CA ASP A 224 4.30 -1.15 -14.29
C ASP A 224 2.91 -1.46 -14.84
N THR A 225 2.82 -2.40 -15.79
CA THR A 225 1.55 -2.84 -16.38
C THR A 225 1.43 -4.35 -16.41
N THR A 226 0.20 -4.84 -16.32
CA THR A 226 -0.13 -6.24 -16.58
C THR A 226 -1.34 -6.31 -17.50
N ALA A 227 -1.30 -7.24 -18.45
CA ALA A 227 -2.38 -7.50 -19.38
C ALA A 227 -2.75 -8.98 -19.33
N TYR A 228 -4.04 -9.29 -19.16
CA TYR A 228 -4.47 -10.68 -19.02
C TYR A 228 -5.85 -10.95 -19.61
N ASP A 229 -6.06 -12.23 -19.93
CA ASP A 229 -7.28 -12.75 -20.51
C ASP A 229 -8.42 -12.85 -19.46
N GLY A 230 -9.57 -12.24 -19.77
CA GLY A 230 -10.81 -12.28 -18.98
C GLY A 230 -11.94 -13.07 -19.66
N GLY A 231 -11.64 -13.86 -20.69
CA GLY A 231 -12.58 -14.63 -21.49
C GLY A 231 -12.94 -13.91 -22.80
N SER A 232 -14.14 -13.32 -22.86
CA SER A 232 -14.60 -12.59 -24.06
C SER A 232 -13.99 -11.19 -24.21
N TYR A 233 -13.24 -10.73 -23.22
CA TYR A 233 -12.50 -9.48 -23.20
C TYR A 233 -11.26 -9.65 -22.31
N GLY A 234 -10.30 -8.74 -22.40
CA GLY A 234 -9.13 -8.71 -21.54
C GLY A 234 -9.17 -7.58 -20.53
N TYR A 235 -8.13 -7.53 -19.72
CA TYR A 235 -7.90 -6.45 -18.78
C TYR A 235 -6.47 -5.96 -18.89
N VAL A 236 -6.29 -4.65 -18.74
CA VAL A 236 -5.01 -4.01 -18.51
C VAL A 236 -5.07 -3.32 -17.16
N ASN A 237 -4.16 -3.71 -16.28
CA ASN A 237 -3.88 -3.03 -15.02
C ASN A 237 -2.56 -2.29 -15.16
N GLY A 238 -2.46 -1.09 -14.60
CA GLY A 238 -1.16 -0.45 -14.44
C GLY A 238 -1.11 0.45 -13.23
N SER A 239 0.11 0.81 -12.84
CA SER A 239 0.38 1.63 -11.66
C SER A 239 1.53 2.58 -11.93
N PHE A 240 1.25 3.87 -11.78
CA PHE A 240 2.29 4.91 -11.73
C PHE A 240 2.78 5.05 -10.29
N HIS A 241 4.08 4.84 -10.12
CA HIS A 241 4.80 4.98 -8.87
C HIS A 241 5.67 6.22 -8.91
N ALA A 242 5.85 6.87 -7.77
CA ALA A 242 6.90 7.88 -7.60
C ALA A 242 8.25 7.25 -7.98
N GLY A 243 8.91 7.85 -8.97
CA GLY A 243 10.26 7.51 -9.40
C GLY A 243 11.33 8.35 -8.70
N ALA A 244 10.94 9.11 -7.67
CA ALA A 244 11.81 10.01 -6.94
C ALA A 244 11.43 10.12 -5.46
N TYR A 245 12.41 10.49 -4.64
CA TYR A 245 12.24 10.78 -3.22
C TYR A 245 13.16 11.93 -2.79
N ARG A 246 12.93 12.48 -1.60
CA ARG A 246 13.71 13.60 -1.04
C ARG A 246 14.58 13.11 0.10
N GLU A 247 15.82 13.58 0.17
CA GLU A 247 16.77 13.17 1.21
C GLU A 247 17.58 14.35 1.74
N GLY A 248 17.80 14.40 3.05
CA GLY A 248 18.63 15.41 3.68
C GLY A 248 18.92 15.09 5.13
N GLU A 249 19.46 16.07 5.85
CA GLU A 249 19.83 15.93 7.25
C GLU A 249 19.30 17.11 8.07
N LEU A 250 18.83 16.82 9.28
CA LEU A 250 18.31 17.79 10.23
C LEU A 250 18.87 17.49 11.62
N THR A 251 19.15 18.51 12.43
CA THR A 251 19.46 18.27 13.85
C THR A 251 18.16 18.32 14.65
N VAL A 252 17.92 17.29 15.46
CA VAL A 252 16.75 17.22 16.34
C VAL A 252 17.25 16.83 17.71
N ASP A 253 16.98 17.68 18.70
CA ASP A 253 17.49 17.53 20.07
C ASP A 253 19.02 17.35 20.14
N GLY A 254 19.75 18.11 19.32
CA GLY A 254 21.22 18.04 19.25
C GLY A 254 21.76 16.77 18.60
N LYS A 255 20.90 15.89 18.07
CA LYS A 255 21.31 14.71 17.29
C LYS A 255 21.07 14.97 15.81
N LYS A 256 22.10 14.78 14.99
CA LYS A 256 21.96 14.82 13.53
C LYS A 256 21.19 13.59 13.06
N ARG A 257 20.15 13.80 12.26
CA ARG A 257 19.22 12.78 11.74
C ARG A 257 19.25 12.78 10.22
N ARG A 258 19.29 11.60 9.62
CA ARG A 258 19.05 11.41 8.19
C ARG A 258 17.55 11.35 7.97
N LEU A 259 17.04 12.17 7.05
CA LEU A 259 15.63 12.21 6.69
C LEU A 259 15.46 11.72 5.25
N VAL A 260 14.47 10.86 5.04
CA VAL A 260 14.04 10.44 3.71
C VAL A 260 12.54 10.60 3.59
N LEU A 261 12.11 11.47 2.69
CA LEU A 261 10.72 11.83 2.47
C LEU A 261 10.25 11.25 1.14
N ILE A 262 9.18 10.47 1.18
CA ILE A 262 8.62 9.72 0.05
C ILE A 262 7.29 10.35 -0.31
N ASP A 263 7.15 10.71 -1.59
CA ASP A 263 5.84 10.91 -2.22
C ASP A 263 5.17 9.53 -2.29
N PHE A 264 4.42 9.22 -1.25
CA PHE A 264 3.94 7.87 -1.06
C PHE A 264 2.64 7.66 -1.84
N ASN A 265 1.85 8.70 -2.11
CA ASN A 265 0.66 8.60 -2.95
C ASN A 265 0.95 8.79 -4.46
N SER A 266 2.22 9.03 -4.81
CA SER A 266 2.75 9.15 -6.17
C SER A 266 2.08 10.27 -6.99
N ASN A 267 1.78 11.40 -6.36
CA ASN A 267 1.07 12.52 -7.00
C ASN A 267 1.96 13.72 -7.33
N GLY A 268 3.28 13.64 -7.14
CA GLY A 268 4.24 14.72 -7.40
C GLY A 268 4.37 15.77 -6.30
N ARG A 269 3.57 15.70 -5.23
CA ARG A 269 3.72 16.49 -4.00
C ARG A 269 4.34 15.66 -2.89
N PHE A 270 4.84 16.33 -1.86
CA PHE A 270 5.49 15.70 -0.71
C PHE A 270 4.94 16.20 0.65
N ASP A 271 3.87 16.99 0.63
CA ASP A 271 3.24 17.60 1.79
C ASP A 271 1.85 17.01 2.13
N ASP A 272 1.45 15.93 1.46
CA ASP A 272 0.15 15.33 1.69
C ASP A 272 0.09 14.63 3.04
N ALA A 273 -0.79 15.10 3.91
CA ALA A 273 -1.04 14.43 5.17
C ALA A 273 -1.90 13.18 4.96
N SER A 274 -1.48 12.05 5.55
CA SER A 274 -2.39 10.92 5.72
C SER A 274 -3.60 11.37 6.55
N ARG A 275 -4.80 10.96 6.13
CA ARG A 275 -6.05 11.31 6.85
C ARG A 275 -7.00 10.12 6.95
N PHE A 276 -7.88 10.20 7.93
CA PHE A 276 -8.97 9.25 8.08
C PHE A 276 -10.25 9.82 7.45
N GLU A 277 -10.98 8.96 6.74
CA GLU A 277 -12.31 9.28 6.22
C GLU A 277 -13.33 8.27 6.76
N SER A 278 -14.20 8.71 7.66
CA SER A 278 -15.12 7.82 8.39
C SER A 278 -16.19 7.17 7.52
N SER A 279 -16.50 7.75 6.36
CA SER A 279 -17.42 7.19 5.37
C SER A 279 -16.80 6.02 4.59
N VAL A 280 -15.47 5.89 4.56
CA VAL A 280 -14.77 4.90 3.75
C VAL A 280 -14.17 3.83 4.65
N HIS A 281 -14.71 2.62 4.54
CA HIS A 281 -14.25 1.45 5.27
C HIS A 281 -14.27 0.21 4.37
N TYR A 282 -13.47 -0.78 4.72
CA TYR A 282 -13.54 -2.09 4.08
C TYR A 282 -14.83 -2.81 4.50
N SER A 283 -15.21 -3.85 3.77
CA SER A 283 -16.44 -4.61 4.04
C SER A 283 -16.45 -5.30 5.41
N ASP A 284 -15.28 -5.52 6.00
CA ASP A 284 -15.10 -6.07 7.36
C ASP A 284 -15.11 -4.98 8.45
N GLY A 285 -15.38 -3.73 8.08
CA GLY A 285 -15.39 -2.58 8.98
C GLY A 285 -14.01 -2.03 9.31
N GLN A 286 -12.92 -2.55 8.70
CA GLN A 286 -11.59 -2.00 8.87
C GLN A 286 -11.55 -0.53 8.40
N VAL A 287 -10.89 0.29 9.21
CA VAL A 287 -10.61 1.70 8.88
C VAL A 287 -9.72 1.76 7.64
N ARG A 288 -10.16 2.51 6.61
CA ARG A 288 -9.36 2.77 5.40
C ARG A 288 -8.79 4.19 5.45
N PRO A 289 -7.49 4.37 5.72
CA PRO A 289 -6.89 5.69 5.62
C PRO A 289 -6.81 6.14 4.16
N VAL A 290 -6.94 7.45 3.95
CA VAL A 290 -6.43 8.10 2.74
C VAL A 290 -4.95 8.34 2.99
N LEU A 291 -4.12 7.61 2.26
CA LEU A 291 -2.68 7.62 2.42
C LEU A 291 -2.11 8.90 1.80
N GLY A 292 -1.36 9.66 2.60
CA GLY A 292 -0.52 10.77 2.14
C GLY A 292 0.94 10.31 2.04
N ASP A 293 1.84 11.23 2.31
CA ASP A 293 3.28 11.03 2.19
C ASP A 293 3.91 10.40 3.42
N ARG A 294 5.15 9.95 3.30
CA ARG A 294 5.87 9.27 4.37
C ARG A 294 7.23 9.87 4.65
N LEU A 295 7.56 9.98 5.92
CA LEU A 295 8.86 10.40 6.40
C LEU A 295 9.56 9.23 7.10
N TYR A 296 10.77 8.91 6.66
CA TYR A 296 11.71 8.07 7.39
C TYR A 296 12.72 8.94 8.15
N VAL A 297 12.96 8.59 9.42
CA VAL A 297 13.99 9.18 10.28
C VAL A 297 15.01 8.11 10.65
N ASP A 298 16.25 8.30 10.19
CA ASP A 298 17.35 7.35 10.29
C ASP A 298 17.00 5.93 9.77
N PRO A 299 16.55 5.79 8.51
CA PRO A 299 16.12 4.49 8.00
C PRO A 299 17.26 3.48 7.94
N ASP A 300 16.99 2.27 8.43
CA ASP A 300 17.86 1.10 8.24
C ASP A 300 17.48 0.38 6.96
N MET A 301 18.22 0.68 5.89
CA MET A 301 18.00 0.11 4.56
C MET A 301 18.20 -1.42 4.51
N LYS A 302 18.83 -2.02 5.53
CA LYS A 302 19.07 -3.46 5.59
C LYS A 302 17.96 -4.21 6.33
N ALA A 303 16.99 -3.51 6.91
CA ALA A 303 15.91 -4.13 7.65
C ALA A 303 14.95 -4.85 6.69
N THR A 304 15.17 -6.15 6.47
CA THR A 304 14.41 -6.96 5.50
C THR A 304 12.97 -7.27 5.88
N TYR A 305 12.56 -6.94 7.10
CA TYR A 305 11.28 -7.37 7.67
C TYR A 305 10.25 -6.26 7.88
N ARG A 306 10.55 -5.04 7.43
CA ARG A 306 9.64 -3.90 7.56
C ARG A 306 8.68 -3.88 6.38
N SER A 307 7.41 -3.65 6.68
CA SER A 307 6.41 -3.39 5.63
C SER A 307 6.42 -1.89 5.36
N PRO A 308 6.88 -1.43 4.19
CA PRO A 308 6.84 -0.01 3.83
C PRO A 308 5.41 0.53 3.68
N TYR A 309 4.38 -0.32 3.78
CA TYR A 309 2.96 0.04 3.75
C TYR A 309 2.35 0.17 5.16
N ASP A 310 3.01 -0.33 6.19
CA ASP A 310 2.56 -0.24 7.58
C ASP A 310 3.55 0.56 8.43
N VAL A 311 3.16 1.79 8.82
CA VAL A 311 3.99 2.68 9.63
C VAL A 311 4.29 2.15 11.04
N THR A 312 3.56 1.13 11.51
CA THR A 312 3.83 0.46 12.78
C THR A 312 4.87 -0.67 12.65
N SER A 313 5.31 -0.99 11.44
CA SER A 313 6.29 -2.08 11.21
C SER A 313 7.73 -1.68 11.53
N GLY A 314 8.03 -0.38 11.62
CA GLY A 314 9.34 0.17 11.94
C GLY A 314 9.25 1.31 12.94
N ASP A 315 10.37 1.67 13.57
CA ASP A 315 10.43 2.83 14.48
C ASP A 315 10.67 4.15 13.74
N ASP A 316 11.30 4.06 12.57
CA ASP A 316 11.79 5.13 11.70
C ASP A 316 10.74 5.69 10.74
N LEU A 317 9.65 4.95 10.48
CA LEU A 317 8.66 5.32 9.47
C LEU A 317 7.45 6.07 10.05
N PHE A 318 7.14 7.25 9.53
CA PHE A 318 6.05 8.11 9.96
C PHE A 318 5.20 8.55 8.78
N ASP A 319 3.90 8.77 9.02
CA ASP A 319 3.06 9.52 8.08
C ASP A 319 3.44 11.00 8.11
N VAL A 320 3.38 11.66 6.95
CA VAL A 320 3.38 13.12 6.89
C VAL A 320 2.08 13.63 7.50
N GLY A 321 2.19 14.66 8.33
CA GLY A 321 1.09 15.20 9.12
C GLY A 321 1.54 16.43 9.91
N SER A 322 0.60 17.11 10.55
CA SER A 322 0.89 18.35 11.28
C SER A 322 1.71 18.13 12.56
N LEU A 323 1.67 16.91 13.12
CA LEU A 323 2.30 16.55 14.38
C LEU A 323 3.06 15.22 14.26
N LEU A 324 4.32 15.22 14.69
CA LEU A 324 5.20 14.06 14.73
C LEU A 324 5.53 13.73 16.19
N CYS A 325 5.41 12.47 16.60
CA CYS A 325 5.94 11.99 17.89
C CYS A 325 7.25 11.25 17.67
N LEU A 326 8.39 11.91 17.94
CA LEU A 326 9.73 11.36 17.78
C LEU A 326 10.40 11.25 19.15
N GLU A 327 10.86 10.04 19.50
CA GLU A 327 11.51 9.75 20.80
C GLU A 327 10.72 10.26 22.03
N GLY A 328 9.38 10.18 21.96
CA GLY A 328 8.49 10.60 23.05
C GLY A 328 8.28 12.12 23.17
N LYS A 329 8.70 12.89 22.15
CA LYS A 329 8.47 14.34 22.07
C LYS A 329 7.67 14.69 20.83
N PHE A 330 6.88 15.75 20.94
CA PHE A 330 6.06 16.25 19.84
C PHE A 330 6.80 17.33 19.06
N TYR A 331 6.70 17.25 17.75
CA TYR A 331 7.19 18.25 16.82
C TYR A 331 6.08 18.63 15.86
N LYS A 332 5.90 19.92 15.64
CA LYS A 332 5.13 20.42 14.51
C LYS A 332 5.98 20.21 13.26
N MET A 333 5.44 19.47 12.30
CA MET A 333 6.11 19.22 11.04
C MET A 333 5.52 20.13 9.96
N THR A 334 6.39 20.63 9.10
CA THR A 334 5.98 21.39 7.91
C THR A 334 6.91 21.00 6.77
N VAL A 335 6.31 20.60 5.66
CA VAL A 335 7.01 20.24 4.43
C VAL A 335 6.57 21.22 3.35
N SER A 336 7.50 21.67 2.51
CA SER A 336 7.13 22.39 1.30
C SER A 336 6.40 21.44 0.32
N PRO A 337 5.48 21.95 -0.50
CA PRO A 337 4.79 21.18 -1.53
C PRO A 337 5.70 20.32 -2.42
N SER A 338 6.83 20.88 -2.84
CA SER A 338 7.83 20.21 -3.68
C SER A 338 8.73 19.23 -2.90
N GLY A 339 8.63 19.23 -1.57
CA GLY A 339 9.42 18.41 -0.65
C GLY A 339 10.86 18.87 -0.48
N ASP A 340 11.26 20.02 -1.03
CA ASP A 340 12.64 20.52 -0.96
C ASP A 340 13.03 21.15 0.38
N LYS A 341 12.05 21.38 1.26
CA LYS A 341 12.26 21.95 2.60
C LYS A 341 11.38 21.22 3.62
N LEU A 342 12.00 20.83 4.74
CA LEU A 342 11.32 20.24 5.88
C LEU A 342 11.73 20.97 7.17
N THR A 343 10.75 21.27 8.01
CA THR A 343 10.93 21.91 9.32
C THR A 343 10.32 21.05 10.41
N LEU A 344 11.06 20.84 11.50
CA LEU A 344 10.54 20.26 12.74
C LEU A 344 10.70 21.28 13.88
N GLU A 345 9.57 21.75 14.40
CA GLU A 345 9.55 22.68 15.53
C GLU A 345 9.07 21.96 16.79
N PRO A 346 9.78 22.03 17.93
CA PRO A 346 9.28 21.45 19.17
C PRO A 346 7.87 21.96 19.50
N ALA A 347 6.92 21.06 19.69
CA ALA A 347 5.53 21.40 19.96
C ALA A 347 5.21 21.18 21.44
N ASN A 348 4.83 22.26 22.12
CA ASN A 348 4.36 22.20 23.51
C ASN A 348 2.86 21.86 23.55
N VAL A 349 2.55 20.60 23.22
CA VAL A 349 1.19 20.08 23.22
C VAL A 349 0.86 19.53 24.60
N GLU A 350 -0.29 19.90 25.15
CA GLU A 350 -0.76 19.25 26.38
C GLU A 350 -0.97 17.76 26.12
N SER A 351 -0.31 16.93 26.92
CA SER A 351 -0.30 15.48 26.72
C SER A 351 -0.69 14.71 27.97
N GLY A 352 -1.31 13.56 27.76
CA GLY A 352 -1.35 12.46 28.70
C GLY A 352 -0.49 11.31 28.18
N TYR A 353 -0.74 10.12 28.70
CA TYR A 353 -0.05 8.90 28.31
C TYR A 353 -1.05 7.79 28.03
N VAL A 354 -0.66 6.91 27.11
CA VAL A 354 -1.38 5.67 26.86
C VAL A 354 -0.52 4.45 27.10
N THR A 355 -1.12 3.38 27.60
CA THR A 355 -0.45 2.09 27.86
C THR A 355 -1.22 0.95 27.22
N ASN A 356 -0.51 -0.16 26.98
CA ASN A 356 -1.12 -1.42 26.57
C ASN A 356 -0.80 -2.51 27.61
N ALA A 357 -1.71 -3.48 27.79
CA ALA A 357 -1.51 -4.58 28.74
C ALA A 357 -0.29 -5.43 28.45
N VAL A 358 0.15 -5.46 27.20
CA VAL A 358 1.29 -6.25 26.76
C VAL A 358 2.59 -5.55 27.17
N GLY A 359 2.69 -4.23 27.23
CA GLY A 359 3.94 -3.51 27.51
C GLY A 359 4.38 -2.72 26.29
N GLU A 360 5.53 -3.03 25.69
CA GLU A 360 5.99 -2.32 24.48
C GLU A 360 5.09 -2.54 23.25
N TYR A 361 4.78 -1.47 22.51
CA TYR A 361 4.00 -1.47 21.27
C TYR A 361 4.36 -0.30 20.34
N ARG A 362 3.97 -0.47 19.07
CA ARG A 362 3.81 0.62 18.09
C ARG A 362 2.35 0.66 17.67
N ALA A 363 1.76 1.85 17.59
CA ALA A 363 0.38 2.01 17.16
C ALA A 363 0.22 3.28 16.31
N VAL A 364 -0.80 3.31 15.47
CA VAL A 364 -1.33 4.57 14.93
C VAL A 364 -2.71 4.79 15.54
N VAL A 365 -2.90 5.98 16.07
CA VAL A 365 -4.20 6.45 16.54
C VAL A 365 -4.69 7.59 15.65
N TYR A 366 -6.00 7.80 15.63
CA TYR A 366 -6.62 8.93 14.96
C TYR A 366 -7.62 9.65 15.86
N GLY A 367 -7.75 10.95 15.66
CA GLY A 367 -8.67 11.85 16.36
C GLY A 367 -8.74 13.19 15.64
N ASP A 368 -9.19 14.23 16.33
CA ASP A 368 -9.36 15.57 15.75
C ASP A 368 -8.03 16.19 15.26
N ALA A 369 -6.90 15.76 15.83
CA ALA A 369 -5.57 16.20 15.42
C ALA A 369 -4.99 15.41 14.23
N GLY A 370 -5.77 14.49 13.63
CA GLY A 370 -5.34 13.65 12.51
C GLY A 370 -4.79 12.29 12.95
N LEU A 371 -3.96 11.69 12.11
CA LEU A 371 -3.26 10.43 12.38
C LEU A 371 -1.98 10.71 13.17
N LEU A 372 -1.71 9.89 14.18
CA LEU A 372 -0.51 9.99 15.00
C LEU A 372 0.05 8.61 15.29
N LYS A 373 1.29 8.39 14.84
CA LYS A 373 2.06 7.21 15.24
C LYS A 373 2.59 7.39 16.66
N LEU A 374 2.40 6.34 17.46
CA LEU A 374 2.84 6.20 18.83
C LEU A 374 3.85 5.06 18.95
N ARG A 375 4.83 5.28 19.81
CA ARG A 375 5.74 4.24 20.29
C ARG A 375 5.80 4.34 21.80
N SER A 376 5.59 3.23 22.49
CA SER A 376 5.80 3.18 23.92
C SER A 376 7.28 3.20 24.27
N ASP A 377 7.62 3.79 25.41
CA ASP A 377 8.90 3.60 26.08
C ASP A 377 9.02 2.19 26.70
N GLU A 378 10.16 1.93 27.34
CA GLU A 378 10.47 0.67 28.05
C GLU A 378 9.47 0.36 29.19
N SER A 379 8.75 1.38 29.68
CA SER A 379 7.69 1.21 30.69
C SER A 379 6.33 0.86 30.08
N GLY A 380 6.23 0.78 28.75
CA GLY A 380 5.00 0.56 28.02
C GLY A 380 4.11 1.82 27.89
N LYS A 381 4.66 3.02 28.14
CA LYS A 381 3.93 4.29 28.04
C LYS A 381 4.29 5.04 26.76
N ALA A 382 3.29 5.54 26.04
CA ALA A 382 3.48 6.47 24.93
C ALA A 382 2.79 7.80 25.23
N PRO A 383 3.41 8.96 24.99
CA PRO A 383 2.74 10.25 25.12
C PRO A 383 1.72 10.42 23.99
N VAL A 384 0.58 11.03 24.30
CA VAL A 384 -0.48 11.36 23.33
C VAL A 384 -1.06 12.73 23.68
N PRO A 385 -1.37 13.61 22.71
CA PRO A 385 -2.07 14.84 22.99
C PRO A 385 -3.40 14.60 23.72
N VAL A 386 -3.79 15.54 24.56
CA VAL A 386 -5.12 15.55 25.19
C VAL A 386 -6.19 15.52 24.09
N GLY A 387 -7.19 14.66 24.25
CA GLY A 387 -8.27 14.50 23.28
C GLY A 387 -8.87 13.09 23.25
N SER A 388 -9.76 12.88 22.29
CA SER A 388 -10.43 11.61 22.04
C SER A 388 -9.72 10.87 20.91
N TRP A 389 -9.26 9.65 21.16
CA TRP A 389 -8.41 8.90 20.23
C TRP A 389 -8.93 7.50 19.98
N LYS A 390 -9.00 7.10 18.71
CA LYS A 390 -9.29 5.72 18.30
C LYS A 390 -8.03 5.06 17.76
N LEU A 391 -7.94 3.75 17.93
CA LEU A 391 -6.90 2.94 17.31
C LEU A 391 -7.18 2.79 15.81
N MET A 392 -6.14 2.89 14.97
CA MET A 392 -6.21 2.49 13.55
C MET A 392 -5.55 1.13 13.34
N ASN A 393 -4.30 0.98 13.77
CA ASN A 393 -3.54 -0.25 13.66
C ASN A 393 -2.39 -0.28 14.67
N TYR A 394 -1.83 -1.45 14.91
CA TYR A 394 -0.69 -1.62 15.79
C TYR A 394 0.20 -2.79 15.39
N THR A 395 1.42 -2.76 15.92
CA THR A 395 2.34 -3.88 15.96
C THR A 395 2.79 -4.13 17.40
N LEU A 396 2.63 -5.35 17.89
CA LEU A 396 3.23 -5.85 19.12
C LEU A 396 4.45 -6.70 18.74
N ASP A 397 5.64 -6.18 19.01
CA ASP A 397 6.89 -6.87 18.71
C ASP A 397 7.50 -7.45 19.99
N ARG A 398 7.80 -8.73 19.94
CA ARG A 398 8.39 -9.58 20.98
C ARG A 398 9.58 -10.35 20.44
N THR A 399 10.16 -9.89 19.35
CA THR A 399 11.38 -10.48 18.79
C THR A 399 12.51 -10.40 19.82
N GLY A 400 13.13 -11.54 20.12
CA GLY A 400 14.15 -11.63 21.16
C GLY A 400 13.63 -11.75 22.59
N PHE A 401 12.30 -11.71 22.82
CA PHE A 401 11.73 -12.04 24.11
C PHE A 401 11.90 -13.54 24.38
N GLU A 402 12.70 -13.88 25.39
CA GLU A 402 12.72 -15.23 25.94
C GLU A 402 11.64 -15.31 27.01
N PRO A 403 10.60 -16.16 26.85
CA PRO A 403 9.65 -16.37 27.92
C PRO A 403 10.40 -16.86 29.15
N GLU A 404 10.04 -16.37 30.34
CA GLU A 404 10.55 -16.94 31.58
C GLU A 404 10.37 -18.45 31.50
N LYS A 405 11.50 -19.17 31.47
CA LYS A 405 11.49 -20.63 31.48
C LYS A 405 10.73 -21.01 32.74
N LYS A 406 9.51 -21.53 32.58
CA LYS A 406 8.86 -22.27 33.66
C LYS A 406 9.90 -23.29 34.14
N PRO A 407 10.15 -23.42 35.45
CA PRO A 407 11.17 -24.33 35.95
C PRO A 407 10.88 -25.72 35.39
N GLU A 408 11.66 -26.13 34.40
CA GLU A 408 11.62 -27.49 33.88
C GLU A 408 12.09 -28.38 35.02
N GLU A 409 11.23 -29.29 35.46
CA GLU A 409 11.61 -30.34 36.41
C GLU A 409 12.81 -31.12 35.84
N ASN A 410 14.00 -30.84 36.40
CA ASN A 410 15.20 -31.67 36.40
C ASN A 410 15.46 -32.50 35.13
N ALA A 411 15.77 -31.86 34.01
CA ALA A 411 16.51 -32.54 32.95
C ALA A 411 18.02 -32.48 33.27
N GLU A 412 18.65 -33.63 33.51
CA GLU A 412 20.10 -33.71 33.74
C GLU A 412 20.89 -33.14 32.54
N PRO A 413 21.93 -32.32 32.78
CA PRO A 413 22.71 -31.74 31.70
C PRO A 413 23.50 -32.81 30.94
N SER A 414 23.28 -32.88 29.63
CA SER A 414 24.06 -33.74 28.72
C SER A 414 25.51 -33.26 28.61
N ILE A 415 26.46 -34.14 28.91
CA ILE A 415 27.92 -33.92 28.78
C ILE A 415 28.33 -33.52 27.35
N LEU A 416 27.55 -33.91 26.33
CA LEU A 416 27.78 -33.53 24.93
C LEU A 416 27.46 -32.03 24.66
N GLY A 417 26.56 -31.42 25.42
CA GLY A 417 26.25 -29.99 25.33
C GLY A 417 27.43 -29.13 25.78
N VAL A 418 28.07 -29.51 26.89
CA VAL A 418 29.21 -28.80 27.50
C VAL A 418 30.45 -28.80 26.59
N LEU A 419 30.68 -29.90 25.86
CA LEU A 419 31.83 -30.04 24.95
C LEU A 419 31.66 -29.24 23.65
N THR A 420 30.42 -28.97 23.23
CA THR A 420 30.14 -28.22 21.99
C THR A 420 30.34 -26.71 22.18
N GLU A 421 30.11 -26.17 23.38
CA GLU A 421 30.42 -24.78 23.72
C GLU A 421 31.94 -24.52 23.83
N ALA A 422 32.74 -25.53 24.18
CA ALA A 422 34.18 -25.37 24.41
C ALA A 422 35.05 -25.25 23.13
N ILE A 423 34.54 -25.63 21.95
CA ILE A 423 35.35 -25.78 20.73
C ILE A 423 35.29 -24.55 19.79
N GLY A 424 34.65 -23.45 20.19
CA GLY A 424 34.94 -22.12 19.59
C GLY A 424 34.76 -22.04 18.07
N ALA A 425 33.70 -22.62 17.52
CA ALA A 425 33.24 -22.22 16.21
C ALA A 425 32.79 -20.75 16.31
N ALA A 426 33.32 -19.87 15.48
CA ALA A 426 32.86 -18.48 15.37
C ALA A 426 31.34 -18.49 15.21
N ALA A 427 30.63 -18.21 16.30
CA ALA A 427 29.19 -18.27 16.34
C ALA A 427 28.69 -17.17 15.40
N THR A 428 28.22 -17.58 14.22
CA THR A 428 27.40 -16.69 13.40
C THR A 428 26.19 -16.35 14.26
N VAL A 429 26.15 -15.12 14.77
CA VAL A 429 25.04 -14.61 15.57
C VAL A 429 23.83 -14.68 14.65
N LYS A 430 23.02 -15.73 14.81
CA LYS A 430 21.77 -15.84 14.05
C LYS A 430 20.89 -14.68 14.51
N PRO A 431 20.30 -13.91 13.57
CA PRO A 431 19.38 -12.86 13.95
C PRO A 431 18.25 -13.46 14.79
N PRO A 432 17.73 -12.72 15.79
CA PRO A 432 16.65 -13.21 16.63
C PRO A 432 15.45 -13.60 15.76
N ARG A 433 14.85 -14.74 16.08
CA ARG A 433 13.66 -15.20 15.38
C ARG A 433 12.48 -14.31 15.73
N GLN A 434 11.77 -13.87 14.70
CA GLN A 434 10.71 -12.87 14.83
C GLN A 434 9.54 -13.39 15.67
N THR A 435 9.04 -12.58 16.58
CA THR A 435 7.80 -12.87 17.29
C THR A 435 7.01 -11.59 17.34
N PHE A 436 5.96 -11.46 16.54
CA PHE A 436 5.15 -10.24 16.51
C PHE A 436 3.72 -10.51 16.07
N VAL A 437 2.84 -9.56 16.36
CA VAL A 437 1.49 -9.45 15.78
C VAL A 437 1.31 -8.07 15.21
N ALA A 438 0.72 -7.98 14.02
CA ALA A 438 0.15 -6.76 13.47
C ALA A 438 -1.37 -6.93 13.31
N ALA A 439 -2.12 -5.87 13.61
CA ALA A 439 -3.58 -5.88 13.49
C ALA A 439 -4.14 -4.47 13.21
N HIS A 440 -5.36 -4.44 12.69
CA HIS A 440 -6.08 -3.20 12.40
C HIS A 440 -7.37 -3.14 13.21
N ALA A 441 -7.68 -1.97 13.73
CA ALA A 441 -8.95 -1.70 14.37
C ALA A 441 -10.06 -1.49 13.32
N THR A 442 -11.29 -1.74 13.75
CA THR A 442 -12.49 -1.46 12.96
C THR A 442 -13.08 -0.11 13.35
N THR A 443 -14.03 0.40 12.58
CA THR A 443 -14.79 1.61 12.90
C THR A 443 -15.56 1.50 14.23
N ALA A 444 -15.82 0.28 14.70
CA ALA A 444 -16.43 -0.02 16.00
C ALA A 444 -15.48 0.13 17.20
N TYR A 445 -14.19 0.38 16.99
CA TYR A 445 -13.27 0.64 18.09
C TYR A 445 -13.66 1.91 18.85
N GLU A 446 -13.85 1.77 20.15
CA GLU A 446 -14.26 2.86 21.03
C GLU A 446 -13.13 3.86 21.25
N ALA A 447 -13.47 5.14 21.28
CA ALA A 447 -12.49 6.17 21.53
C ALA A 447 -12.03 6.14 23.00
N VAL A 448 -10.76 6.48 23.22
CA VAL A 448 -10.15 6.61 24.53
C VAL A 448 -9.86 8.08 24.80
N GLU A 449 -10.38 8.58 25.92
CA GLU A 449 -10.18 9.95 26.36
C GLU A 449 -8.84 10.09 27.08
N VAL A 450 -7.95 10.92 26.52
CA VAL A 450 -6.65 11.25 27.11
C VAL A 450 -6.74 12.62 27.77
N LYS A 451 -6.40 12.70 29.05
CA LYS A 451 -6.34 13.95 29.82
C LYS A 451 -4.91 14.29 30.21
N LYS A 452 -4.68 15.57 30.49
CA LYS A 452 -3.35 16.11 30.80
C LYS A 452 -2.70 15.38 31.98
N GLY A 453 -1.53 14.79 31.75
CA GLY A 453 -0.75 14.06 32.74
C GLY A 453 -1.36 12.73 33.20
N GLU A 454 -2.57 12.38 32.77
CA GLU A 454 -3.19 11.09 33.10
C GLU A 454 -2.62 9.97 32.23
N THR A 455 -2.64 8.75 32.74
CA THR A 455 -2.32 7.55 31.95
C THR A 455 -3.59 6.73 31.76
N VAL A 456 -3.91 6.41 30.52
CA VAL A 456 -5.09 5.62 30.15
C VAL A 456 -4.69 4.37 29.36
N LYS A 457 -5.48 3.31 29.45
CA LYS A 457 -5.21 2.05 28.77
C LYS A 457 -5.84 2.05 27.37
N LEU A 458 -5.07 1.67 26.35
CA LEU A 458 -5.60 1.30 25.04
C LEU A 458 -5.90 -0.22 25.03
N PRO A 459 -7.17 -0.64 24.91
CA PRO A 459 -7.58 -2.02 25.14
C PRO A 459 -7.38 -2.95 23.92
N PHE A 460 -6.25 -2.91 23.21
CA PHE A 460 -5.97 -3.81 22.08
C PHE A 460 -4.98 -4.93 22.43
N GLY A 461 -4.87 -5.91 21.55
CA GLY A 461 -3.99 -7.06 21.67
C GLY A 461 -4.69 -8.30 22.26
N PRO A 462 -3.94 -9.22 22.88
CA PRO A 462 -4.46 -10.48 23.39
C PRO A 462 -5.47 -10.29 24.54
N PRO A 463 -6.32 -11.32 24.82
CA PRO A 463 -6.36 -12.61 24.14
C PRO A 463 -6.96 -12.51 22.73
N TYR A 464 -6.35 -13.22 21.78
CA TYR A 464 -6.89 -13.37 20.44
C TYR A 464 -7.88 -14.53 20.41
N ARG A 465 -9.02 -14.34 19.73
CA ARG A 465 -10.05 -15.36 19.53
C ARG A 465 -10.29 -15.58 18.03
N PRO A 466 -10.51 -16.83 17.59
CA PRO A 466 -10.92 -17.07 16.20
C PRO A 466 -12.36 -16.61 16.00
N GLN A 467 -12.62 -15.97 14.87
CA GLN A 467 -13.95 -15.70 14.34
C GLN A 467 -14.05 -16.36 12.96
N VAL A 468 -15.14 -17.07 12.71
CA VAL A 468 -15.38 -17.78 11.44
C VAL A 468 -16.58 -17.14 10.75
N ASP A 469 -16.37 -16.67 9.53
CA ASP A 469 -17.41 -16.16 8.65
C ASP A 469 -17.80 -17.22 7.63
N VAL A 470 -19.11 -17.37 7.41
CA VAL A 470 -19.70 -18.40 6.56
C VAL A 470 -20.31 -17.75 5.32
N GLN A 471 -19.84 -18.12 4.14
CA GLN A 471 -20.36 -17.63 2.87
C GLN A 471 -20.98 -18.76 2.07
N TYR A 472 -22.28 -18.66 1.80
CA TYR A 472 -23.01 -19.60 0.95
C TYR A 472 -22.90 -19.17 -0.51
N ARG A 473 -22.42 -20.06 -1.39
CA ARG A 473 -22.40 -19.78 -2.83
C ARG A 473 -23.76 -20.07 -3.43
N SER A 474 -24.39 -19.05 -4.02
CA SER A 474 -25.71 -19.20 -4.65
C SER A 474 -25.66 -20.25 -5.77
N GLY A 475 -26.55 -21.23 -5.71
CA GLY A 475 -26.67 -22.29 -6.73
C GLY A 475 -25.66 -23.44 -6.61
N ALA A 476 -24.80 -23.44 -5.59
CA ALA A 476 -23.93 -24.56 -5.27
C ALA A 476 -24.24 -25.10 -3.86
N ASP A 477 -24.18 -26.42 -3.68
CA ASP A 477 -24.19 -27.07 -2.35
C ASP A 477 -22.81 -26.91 -1.66
N GLU A 478 -22.23 -25.71 -1.75
CA GLU A 478 -20.90 -25.38 -1.26
C GLU A 478 -20.97 -24.19 -0.30
N VAL A 479 -20.26 -24.32 0.82
CA VAL A 479 -20.05 -23.26 1.79
C VAL A 479 -18.56 -22.95 1.88
N SER A 480 -18.22 -21.65 1.88
CA SER A 480 -16.87 -21.18 2.13
C SER A 480 -16.76 -20.67 3.56
N LEU A 481 -15.71 -21.07 4.26
CA LEU A 481 -15.40 -20.63 5.61
C LEU A 481 -14.16 -19.75 5.58
N GLY A 482 -14.29 -18.50 6.03
CA GLY A 482 -13.17 -17.61 6.31
C GLY A 482 -12.91 -17.57 7.81
N MET A 483 -11.66 -17.49 8.25
CA MET A 483 -11.33 -17.29 9.66
C MET A 483 -10.41 -16.10 9.86
N SER A 484 -10.78 -15.24 10.79
CA SER A 484 -9.95 -14.13 11.28
C SER A 484 -9.60 -14.33 12.75
N LEU A 485 -8.44 -13.82 13.18
CA LEU A 485 -8.09 -13.72 14.59
C LEU A 485 -8.46 -12.32 15.08
N ILE A 486 -9.34 -12.27 16.07
CA ILE A 486 -9.89 -11.03 16.62
C ILE A 486 -9.25 -10.78 17.98
N GLY A 487 -8.69 -9.60 18.19
CA GLY A 487 -8.13 -9.22 19.48
C GLY A 487 -9.19 -8.74 20.49
N SER A 488 -8.71 -8.30 21.64
CA SER A 488 -9.53 -8.04 22.83
C SER A 488 -10.51 -6.87 22.70
N ALA A 489 -10.29 -5.94 21.76
CA ALA A 489 -11.21 -4.84 21.43
C ALA A 489 -11.79 -4.92 20.01
N GLY A 490 -11.76 -6.10 19.38
CA GLY A 490 -12.37 -6.30 18.06
C GLY A 490 -11.47 -5.97 16.87
N GLU A 491 -10.20 -5.65 17.10
CA GLU A 491 -9.18 -5.55 16.06
C GLU A 491 -9.00 -6.88 15.29
N ILE A 492 -8.72 -6.78 14.00
CA ILE A 492 -8.50 -7.91 13.10
C ILE A 492 -7.00 -8.07 12.89
N CYS A 493 -6.45 -9.23 13.30
CA CYS A 493 -5.06 -9.57 13.10
C CYS A 493 -4.77 -9.74 11.60
N SER A 494 -3.84 -8.93 11.07
CA SER A 494 -3.40 -9.02 9.67
C SER A 494 -2.15 -9.87 9.51
N ASN A 495 -1.31 -9.96 10.56
CA ASN A 495 -0.10 -10.76 10.50
C ASN A 495 0.31 -11.26 11.89
N MET A 496 0.84 -12.49 11.96
CA MET A 496 1.32 -13.09 13.21
C MET A 496 2.49 -14.02 12.94
N TYR A 497 3.59 -13.79 13.64
CA TYR A 497 4.75 -14.67 13.67
C TYR A 497 5.08 -15.04 15.12
N VAL A 498 5.41 -16.31 15.32
CA VAL A 498 5.89 -16.86 16.59
C VAL A 498 7.19 -17.58 16.32
N ASN A 499 8.28 -17.09 16.89
CA ASN A 499 9.61 -17.69 16.75
C ASN A 499 10.02 -17.92 15.28
N GLY A 500 9.78 -16.92 14.44
CA GLY A 500 10.16 -16.87 13.02
C GLY A 500 9.20 -17.59 12.08
N ASN A 501 8.12 -18.18 12.59
CA ASN A 501 7.16 -18.94 11.79
C ASN A 501 5.76 -18.39 11.98
N ARG A 502 4.93 -18.47 10.92
CA ARG A 502 3.49 -18.35 11.10
C ARG A 502 3.02 -19.48 12.03
N PRO A 503 2.00 -19.26 12.89
CA PRO A 503 1.41 -20.33 13.68
C PRO A 503 0.97 -21.53 12.82
N GLY A 504 0.68 -22.66 13.45
CA GLY A 504 0.09 -23.79 12.74
C GLY A 504 -1.30 -23.45 12.19
N LYS A 505 -1.68 -24.05 11.07
CA LYS A 505 -3.02 -23.93 10.48
C LYS A 505 -4.09 -24.27 11.52
N PRO A 506 -5.04 -23.37 11.81
CA PRO A 506 -6.11 -23.67 12.76
C PRO A 506 -7.05 -24.74 12.21
N ALA A 507 -7.40 -25.70 13.05
CA ALA A 507 -8.36 -26.75 12.71
C ALA A 507 -9.79 -26.31 13.03
N PHE A 508 -10.77 -26.84 12.31
CA PHE A 508 -12.19 -26.65 12.59
C PHE A 508 -12.95 -27.97 12.57
N THR A 509 -14.11 -27.96 13.23
CA THR A 509 -15.08 -29.06 13.20
C THR A 509 -16.48 -28.46 13.01
N ILE A 510 -17.24 -29.00 12.08
CA ILE A 510 -18.66 -28.67 11.88
C ILE A 510 -19.47 -29.79 12.53
N ALA A 511 -20.37 -29.42 13.41
CA ALA A 511 -21.26 -30.36 14.10
C ALA A 511 -22.73 -30.07 13.77
N GLY A 512 -23.54 -31.13 13.74
CA GLY A 512 -24.99 -31.04 13.64
C GLY A 512 -25.61 -30.47 14.92
N PRO A 513 -26.93 -30.20 14.91
CA PRO A 513 -27.63 -29.67 16.10
C PRO A 513 -27.55 -30.57 17.34
N ASP A 514 -27.31 -31.86 17.15
CA ASP A 514 -27.12 -32.88 18.21
C ASP A 514 -25.66 -33.00 18.67
N GLY A 515 -24.74 -32.24 18.08
CA GLY A 515 -23.31 -32.29 18.35
C GLY A 515 -22.58 -33.39 17.57
N GLU A 516 -23.25 -34.15 16.70
CA GLU A 516 -22.57 -35.12 15.85
C GLU A 516 -21.66 -34.40 14.85
N LYS A 517 -20.41 -34.85 14.74
CA LYS A 517 -19.45 -34.28 13.79
C LYS A 517 -19.88 -34.58 12.35
N VAL A 518 -20.19 -33.53 11.60
CA VAL A 518 -20.57 -33.58 10.18
C VAL A 518 -19.34 -33.46 9.28
N ALA A 519 -18.37 -32.60 9.65
CA ALA A 519 -17.14 -32.40 8.90
C ALA A 519 -16.02 -31.88 9.79
N GLU A 520 -14.77 -32.01 9.35
CA GLU A 520 -13.61 -31.36 9.95
C GLU A 520 -12.62 -30.94 8.87
N GLY A 521 -11.73 -30.03 9.21
CA GLY A 521 -10.69 -29.58 8.31
C GLY A 521 -9.72 -28.62 8.99
N ALA A 522 -8.92 -27.95 8.17
CA ALA A 522 -8.03 -26.88 8.60
C ALA A 522 -8.21 -25.67 7.70
N PHE A 523 -8.04 -24.48 8.26
CA PHE A 523 -7.94 -23.25 7.49
C PHE A 523 -6.59 -23.16 6.79
N GLU A 524 -6.59 -22.56 5.61
CA GLU A 524 -5.38 -22.18 4.89
C GLU A 524 -5.04 -20.72 5.20
N TYR A 525 -3.74 -20.40 5.21
CA TYR A 525 -3.33 -19.01 5.25
C TYR A 525 -3.63 -18.37 3.89
N GLY A 526 -4.46 -17.34 3.90
CA GLY A 526 -4.75 -16.48 2.75
C GLY A 526 -3.67 -15.45 2.49
#